data_AF-A0A1H6B8T0-F1
#
_entry.id   AF-A0A1H6B8T0-F1
#
_cell.length_a   1.000
_cell.length_b   1.000
_cell.length_c   1.000
_cell.angle_alpha   90.00
_cell.angle_beta   90.00
_cell.angle_gamma   90.00
#
_symmetry.space_group_name_H-M   'P 1'
#
loop_
_entity.id
_entity.type
_entity.pdbx_description
1 polymer ?
#
loop_
_entity_poly.entity_id
_entity_poly.type
_entity_poly.pdbx_seq_one_letter_code
_entity_poly.pdbx_strand_id
1 'polypeptide(L)'
;MHLTNPKAILSWTAIIALGLRPDAPVAIVYAIIIGCLLISLLINQGYAILFSSAPMIAGYRRIRRRAEACLAAFFAFASFKLLTSQL
;
A
#
# COMPACT_ATOMS: atom_id res chain seq x y z
N MET A 1 9.81 5.79 13.28
CA MET A 1 11.02 6.60 13.05
C MET A 1 12.15 5.67 12.62
N HIS A 2 12.53 5.69 11.33
CA HIS A 2 13.55 4.81 10.71
C HIS A 2 14.87 5.54 10.42
N LEU A 3 15.04 6.75 10.98
CA LEU A 3 16.14 7.67 10.65
C LEU A 3 17.53 7.11 10.97
N THR A 4 17.64 6.18 11.92
CA THR A 4 18.90 5.49 12.28
C THR A 4 19.07 4.14 11.62
N ASN A 5 18.11 3.69 10.79
CA ASN A 5 18.24 2.42 10.10
C ASN A 5 19.23 2.59 8.92
N PRO A 6 20.38 1.90 8.94
CA PRO A 6 21.41 2.10 7.93
C PRO A 6 20.90 1.83 6.50
N LYS A 7 19.94 0.92 6.34
CA LYS A 7 19.30 0.65 5.04
C LYS A 7 18.55 1.87 4.49
N ALA A 8 17.82 2.58 5.36
CA ALA A 8 17.05 3.75 4.96
C ALA A 8 17.98 4.92 4.59
N ILE A 9 19.05 5.13 5.38
CA ILE A 9 20.05 6.16 5.13
C ILE A 9 20.73 5.94 3.77
N LEU A 10 21.25 4.73 3.52
CA LEU A 10 21.93 4.39 2.26
C LEU A 10 21.03 4.55 1.03
N SER A 11 19.75 4.19 1.17
CA SER A 11 18.78 4.33 0.09
C SER A 11 18.52 5.81 -0.23
N TRP A 12 18.34 6.65 0.79
CA TRP A 12 18.10 8.08 0.60
C TRP A 12 19.32 8.83 0.07
N THR A 13 20.53 8.50 0.54
CA THR A 13 21.76 9.09 0.02
C THR A 13 22.00 8.72 -1.44
N ALA A 14 21.73 7.48 -1.85
CA ALA A 14 21.80 7.06 -3.25
C ALA A 14 20.80 7.82 -4.14
N ILE A 15 19.57 8.01 -3.68
CA ILE A 15 18.54 8.78 -4.41
C ILE A 15 18.99 10.24 -4.59
N ILE A 16 19.51 10.88 -3.54
CA ILE A 16 20.01 12.26 -3.63
C ILE A 16 21.22 12.33 -4.55
N ALA A 17 22.18 11.41 -4.43
CA ALA A 17 23.39 11.40 -5.26
C ALA A 17 23.08 11.16 -6.75
N LEU A 18 22.05 10.36 -7.07
CA LEU A 18 21.63 10.11 -8.45
C LEU A 18 20.72 11.22 -9.01
N GLY A 19 19.87 11.81 -8.17
CA GLY A 19 18.88 12.81 -8.56
C GLY A 19 19.44 14.24 -8.63
N LEU A 20 20.47 14.55 -7.84
CA LEU A 20 21.08 15.87 -7.76
C LEU A 20 22.46 15.84 -8.40
N ARG A 21 22.53 16.13 -9.70
CA ARG A 21 23.80 16.44 -10.36
C ARG A 21 24.30 17.80 -9.87
N PRO A 22 25.62 18.04 -9.76
CA PRO A 22 26.17 19.31 -9.26
C PRO A 22 25.80 20.53 -10.13
N ASP A 23 25.37 20.31 -11.37
CA ASP A 23 24.86 21.30 -12.33
C ASP A 23 23.32 21.35 -12.41
N ALA A 24 22.62 20.60 -11.55
CA ALA A 24 21.17 20.46 -11.61
C ALA A 24 20.45 21.81 -11.39
N PRO A 25 19.53 22.20 -12.29
CA PRO A 25 18.72 23.39 -12.11
C PRO A 25 17.91 23.32 -10.81
N VAL A 26 17.76 24.45 -10.11
CA VAL A 26 16.98 24.57 -8.87
C VAL A 26 15.53 24.06 -9.04
N ALA A 27 15.00 24.09 -10.26
CA ALA A 27 13.71 23.50 -10.62
C ALA A 27 13.57 22.01 -10.26
N ILE A 28 14.66 21.22 -10.33
CA ILE A 28 14.65 19.78 -9.97
C ILE A 28 14.46 19.62 -8.45
N VAL A 29 15.09 20.47 -7.65
CA VAL A 29 14.92 20.48 -6.19
C VAL A 29 13.46 20.77 -5.83
N TYR A 30 12.86 21.80 -6.45
CA TYR A 30 11.44 22.11 -6.25
C TYR A 30 10.52 20.97 -6.70
N ALA A 31 10.80 20.32 -7.84
CA ALA A 31 10.03 19.19 -8.31
C ALA A 31 10.06 18.00 -7.32
N ILE A 32 11.24 17.71 -6.73
CA ILE A 32 11.38 16.67 -5.70
C ILE A 32 10.58 17.03 -4.45
N ILE A 33 10.70 18.28 -3.97
CA ILE A 33 9.98 18.73 -2.76
C ILE A 33 8.46 18.67 -2.98
N ILE A 34 7.97 19.23 -4.09
CA ILE A 34 6.54 19.25 -4.42
C ILE A 34 6.02 17.83 -4.63
N GLY A 35 6.76 16.98 -5.36
CA GLY A 35 6.39 15.58 -5.57
C GLY A 35 6.31 14.81 -4.26
N CYS A 36 7.30 14.97 -3.37
CA CYS A 36 7.31 14.33 -2.06
C CYS A 36 6.14 14.80 -1.17
N LEU A 37 5.82 16.10 -1.21
CA LEU A 37 4.72 16.70 -0.46
C LEU A 37 3.37 16.21 -0.98
N LEU A 38 3.17 16.16 -2.30
CA LEU A 38 1.96 15.62 -2.92
C LEU A 38 1.75 14.15 -2.59
N ILE A 39 2.78 13.32 -2.71
CA ILE A 39 2.70 11.88 -2.38
C ILE A 39 2.38 11.69 -0.90
N SER A 40 3.05 12.44 -0.01
CA SER A 40 2.80 12.38 1.43
C SER A 40 1.37 12.79 1.78
N LEU A 41 0.86 13.87 1.17
CA LEU A 41 -0.53 14.29 1.32
C LEU A 41 -1.50 13.26 0.78
N LEU A 42 -1.29 12.73 -0.43
CA LEU A 42 -2.16 11.72 -1.04
C LEU A 42 -2.23 10.44 -0.20
N ILE A 43 -1.08 9.96 0.28
CA ILE A 43 -1.00 8.75 1.11
C ILE A 43 -1.68 9.01 2.45
N ASN A 44 -1.37 10.12 3.13
CA ASN A 44 -1.96 10.42 4.43
C ASN A 44 -3.46 10.69 4.35
N GLN A 45 -3.92 11.44 3.34
CA GLN A 45 -5.34 11.64 3.06
C GLN A 45 -6.02 10.33 2.66
N GLY A 46 -5.35 9.48 1.88
CA GLY A 46 -5.83 8.13 1.55
C GLY A 46 -6.07 7.30 2.81
N TYR A 47 -5.10 7.24 3.72
CA TYR A 47 -5.25 6.59 5.01
C TYR A 47 -6.33 7.24 5.88
N ALA A 48 -6.42 8.57 5.89
CA ALA A 48 -7.45 9.29 6.63
C ALA A 48 -8.84 8.95 6.11
N ILE A 49 -9.08 8.92 4.79
CA ILE A 49 -10.38 8.49 4.24
C ILE A 49 -10.62 7.02 4.59
N LEU A 50 -9.58 6.17 4.51
CA LEU A 50 -9.65 4.74 4.83
C LEU A 50 -10.03 4.46 6.29
N PHE A 51 -9.53 5.27 7.23
CA PHE A 51 -9.70 5.04 8.67
C PHE A 51 -10.67 6.02 9.35
N SER A 52 -10.97 7.18 8.78
CA SER A 52 -11.74 8.27 9.42
C SER A 52 -13.21 8.32 9.02
N SER A 53 -13.68 7.46 8.12
CA SER A 53 -15.05 7.53 7.61
C SER A 53 -15.80 6.19 7.76
N ALA A 54 -16.91 6.20 8.50
CA ALA A 54 -17.86 5.08 8.62
C ALA A 54 -18.27 4.40 7.28
N PRO A 55 -18.32 5.08 6.12
CA PRO A 55 -18.56 4.45 4.81
C PRO A 55 -17.47 3.46 4.38
N MET A 56 -16.20 3.66 4.74
CA MET A 56 -15.10 2.78 4.34
C MET A 56 -15.16 1.44 5.07
N ILE A 57 -15.54 1.42 6.35
CA ILE A 57 -15.79 0.18 7.11
C ILE A 57 -16.90 -0.64 6.45
N ALA A 58 -17.95 0.01 5.96
CA ALA A 58 -19.04 -0.65 5.23
C ALA A 58 -18.57 -1.21 3.87
N GLY A 59 -17.72 -0.46 3.15
CA GLY A 59 -17.08 -0.93 1.92
C GLY A 59 -16.16 -2.13 2.14
N TYR A 60 -15.28 -2.05 3.14
CA TYR A 60 -14.34 -3.11 3.51
C TYR A 60 -15.07 -4.37 4.00
N ARG A 61 -16.12 -4.24 4.83
CA ARG A 61 -16.97 -5.38 5.22
C ARG A 61 -17.62 -6.07 4.01
N ARG A 62 -18.03 -5.32 2.98
CA ARG A 62 -18.67 -5.88 1.80
C ARG A 62 -17.70 -6.69 0.94
N ILE A 63 -16.47 -6.21 0.79
CA ILE A 63 -15.39 -6.93 0.10
C ILE A 63 -14.97 -8.16 0.91
N ARG A 64 -14.77 -8.00 2.22
CA ARG A 64 -14.42 -9.10 3.12
C ARG A 64 -15.48 -10.20 3.13
N ARG A 65 -16.76 -9.86 3.18
CA ARG A 65 -17.86 -10.84 3.13
C ARG A 65 -17.88 -11.62 1.81
N ARG A 66 -17.50 -11.00 0.69
CA ARG A 66 -17.38 -11.71 -0.59
C ARG A 66 -16.17 -12.63 -0.62
N ALA A 67 -15.03 -12.21 -0.10
CA ALA A 67 -13.84 -13.06 0.01
C ALA A 67 -14.10 -14.28 0.90
N GLU A 68 -14.71 -14.08 2.07
CA GLU A 68 -15.10 -15.16 3.00
C GLU A 68 -16.13 -16.10 2.35
N ALA A 69 -17.12 -15.60 1.60
CA ALA A 69 -18.08 -16.43 0.88
C ALA A 69 -17.43 -17.27 -0.24
N CYS A 70 -16.49 -16.69 -1.00
CA CYS A 70 -15.74 -17.42 -2.03
C CYS A 70 -14.88 -18.54 -1.41
N LEU A 71 -14.16 -18.24 -0.32
CA LEU A 71 -13.38 -19.24 0.41
C LEU A 71 -14.26 -20.34 0.99
N ALA A 72 -15.38 -19.98 1.62
CA ALA A 72 -16.34 -20.95 2.15
C ALA A 72 -16.91 -21.85 1.06
N ALA A 73 -17.29 -21.30 -0.10
CA ALA A 73 -17.77 -22.08 -1.23
C ALA A 73 -16.69 -23.02 -1.78
N PHE A 74 -15.45 -22.55 -1.89
CA PHE A 74 -14.32 -23.36 -2.34
C PHE A 74 -14.04 -24.52 -1.38
N PHE A 75 -13.97 -24.26 -0.07
CA PHE A 75 -13.75 -25.30 0.92
C PHE A 75 -14.93 -26.26 1.06
N ALA A 76 -16.17 -25.77 0.96
CA ALA A 76 -17.36 -26.62 0.93
C ALA A 76 -17.36 -27.54 -0.29
N PHE A 77 -17.04 -27.01 -1.46
CA PHE A 77 -16.89 -27.79 -2.69
C PHE A 77 -15.75 -28.80 -2.58
N ALA A 78 -14.58 -28.39 -2.07
CA ALA A 78 -13.45 -29.28 -1.86
C ALA A 78 -13.78 -30.41 -0.88
N SER A 79 -14.48 -30.10 0.21
CA SER A 79 -14.92 -31.07 1.22
C SER A 79 -15.95 -32.04 0.64
N PHE A 80 -16.91 -31.54 -0.12
CA PHE A 80 -17.90 -32.36 -0.82
C PHE A 80 -17.23 -33.29 -1.83
N LYS A 81 -16.32 -32.76 -2.65
CA LYS A 81 -15.53 -33.52 -3.64
C LYS A 81 -14.68 -34.60 -2.96
N LEU A 82 -14.14 -34.32 -1.78
CA LEU A 82 -13.36 -35.28 -1.01
C LEU A 82 -14.26 -36.41 -0.48
N LEU A 83 -15.43 -36.09 0.09
CA LEU A 83 -16.42 -37.07 0.52
C LEU A 83 -16.91 -37.96 -0.64
N THR A 84 -17.23 -37.38 -1.79
CA THR A 84 -17.66 -38.15 -2.97
C THR A 84 -16.52 -38.90 -3.66
N SER A 85 -15.27 -38.50 -3.45
CA SER A 85 -14.10 -39.21 -3.98
C SER A 85 -13.69 -40.41 -3.11
N GLN A 86 -14.29 -40.55 -1.92
CA GLN A 86 -14.09 -41.68 -1.02
C GLN A 86 -15.28 -42.67 -1.06
N LEU A 87 -16.20 -42.48 -2.02
CA LEU A 87 -17.31 -43.36 -2.36
C LEU A 87 -17.04 -43.98 -3.74
#